data_AF-A0A3D1IXK0-F1
#
_entry.id   AF-A0A3D1IXK0-F1
#
_cell.length_a   1.000
_cell.length_b   1.000
_cell.length_c   1.000
_cell.angle_alpha   90.00
_cell.angle_beta   90.00
_cell.angle_gamma   90.00
#
_symmetry.space_group_name_H-M   'P 1'
#
loop_
_entity.id
_entity.type
_entity.pdbx_description
1 polymer ?
#
loop_
_entity_poly.entity_id
_entity_poly.type
_entity_poly.pdbx_seq_one_letter_code
_entity_poly.pdbx_strand_id
1 'polypeptide(L)'
;LRHCVITSVARDELADGGASVWAATIRAVRHRNPRTAIEVLVPDFKGNLAHVDLVLDARPDIFNHNVETVERLQKPVRVQARYDRSRSVVR
;
A
#
# COMPACT_ATOMS: atom_id res chain seq x y z
N LEU A 1 2.67 4.26 -21.61
CA LEU A 1 2.56 3.15 -20.63
C LEU A 1 1.10 2.71 -20.59
N ARG A 2 0.80 1.41 -20.41
CA ARG A 2 -0.60 0.94 -20.25
C ARG A 2 -0.95 0.60 -18.80
N HIS A 3 0.04 0.17 -18.02
CA HIS A 3 -0.07 -0.20 -16.60
C HIS A 3 1.19 0.25 -15.88
N CYS A 4 1.06 0.74 -14.64
CA CYS A 4 2.17 0.97 -13.73
C CYS A 4 1.87 0.39 -12.35
N VAL A 5 2.91 -0.14 -11.71
CA VAL A 5 2.89 -0.54 -10.30
C VAL A 5 3.69 0.49 -9.50
N ILE A 6 3.11 0.99 -8.41
CA ILE A 6 3.74 1.91 -7.46
C ILE A 6 4.01 1.14 -6.18
N THR A 7 5.25 1.20 -5.68
CA THR A 7 5.63 0.63 -4.37
C THR A 7 6.58 1.54 -3.61
N SER A 8 6.73 1.32 -2.30
CA SER A 8 7.62 2.09 -1.44
C SER A 8 8.22 1.23 -0.33
N VAL A 9 9.26 1.74 0.30
CA VAL A 9 9.65 1.31 1.65
C VAL A 9 8.61 1.76 2.67
N ALA A 10 8.55 1.09 3.84
CA ALA A 10 7.75 1.56 4.97
C ALA A 10 8.33 2.89 5.51
N ARG A 11 7.45 3.85 5.82
CA ARG A 11 7.82 5.19 6.32
C ARG A 11 7.25 5.40 7.71
N ASP A 12 7.61 4.48 8.60
CA ASP A 12 7.15 4.39 9.98
C ASP A 12 7.43 5.62 10.85
N GLU A 13 8.38 6.43 10.42
CA GLU A 13 8.75 7.69 11.05
C GLU A 13 7.86 8.88 10.65
N LEU A 14 7.04 8.73 9.60
CA LEU A 14 6.04 9.72 9.21
C LEU A 14 4.74 9.50 9.97
N ALA A 15 4.08 10.59 10.34
CA ALA A 15 2.82 10.55 11.11
C ALA A 15 1.70 9.75 10.41
N ASP A 16 1.66 9.79 9.08
CA ASP A 16 0.69 9.09 8.24
C ASP A 16 1.25 7.80 7.60
N GLY A 17 2.43 7.34 8.02
CA GLY A 17 3.12 6.21 7.42
C GLY A 17 3.47 6.38 5.93
N GLY A 18 3.43 7.62 5.42
CA GLY A 18 3.63 7.95 4.00
C GLY A 18 2.37 7.88 3.13
N ALA A 19 1.18 7.64 3.69
CA ALA A 19 -0.06 7.52 2.92
C ALA A 19 -0.37 8.74 2.03
N SER A 20 -0.06 9.96 2.49
CA SER A 20 -0.24 11.18 1.68
C SER A 20 0.63 11.18 0.42
N VAL A 21 1.84 10.63 0.51
CA VAL A 21 2.75 10.49 -0.65
C VAL A 21 2.14 9.52 -1.66
N TRP A 22 1.63 8.38 -1.20
CA TRP A 22 0.91 7.43 -2.06
C TRP A 22 -0.24 8.09 -2.81
N ALA A 23 -1.13 8.79 -2.10
CA ALA A 23 -2.27 9.48 -2.70
C ALA A 23 -1.83 10.55 -3.72
N ALA A 24 -0.78 11.31 -3.40
CA ALA A 24 -0.21 12.33 -4.29
C ALA A 24 0.38 11.70 -5.56
N THR A 25 1.13 10.59 -5.44
CA THR A 25 1.72 9.89 -6.58
C THR A 25 0.64 9.33 -7.52
N ILE A 26 -0.40 8.69 -6.98
CA ILE A 26 -1.52 8.16 -7.78
C ILE A 26 -2.19 9.29 -8.57
N ARG A 27 -2.52 10.40 -7.91
CA ARG A 27 -3.16 11.57 -8.56
C ARG A 27 -2.26 12.18 -9.63
N ALA A 28 -0.96 12.31 -9.37
CA ALA A 28 0.00 12.84 -10.32
C ALA A 28 0.15 11.94 -11.56
N VAL A 29 0.24 10.62 -11.36
CA VAL A 29 0.31 9.64 -12.46
C VAL A 29 -0.98 9.69 -13.28
N ARG A 30 -2.15 9.71 -12.63
CA ARG A 30 -3.45 9.81 -13.31
C ARG A 30 -3.58 11.10 -14.12
N HIS A 31 -3.17 12.23 -13.54
CA HIS A 31 -3.20 13.52 -14.23
C HIS A 31 -2.34 13.52 -15.50
N ARG A 32 -1.10 13.01 -15.41
CA ARG A 32 -0.17 13.00 -16.55
C ARG A 32 -0.46 11.89 -17.56
N ASN A 33 -1.03 10.77 -17.13
CA ASN A 33 -1.31 9.59 -17.94
C ASN A 33 -2.71 9.05 -17.65
N PRO A 34 -3.78 9.71 -18.12
CA PRO A 34 -5.15 9.38 -17.73
C PRO A 34 -5.62 7.98 -18.14
N ARG A 35 -4.95 7.36 -19.12
CA ARG A 35 -5.26 6.01 -19.62
C ARG A 35 -4.40 4.90 -19.01
N THR A 36 -3.44 5.22 -18.16
CA THR A 36 -2.61 4.21 -17.50
C THR A 36 -3.37 3.61 -16.33
N ALA A 37 -3.45 2.27 -16.29
CA ALA A 37 -3.91 1.55 -15.10
C ALA A 37 -2.85 1.65 -13.99
N ILE A 38 -3.28 1.91 -12.76
CA ILE A 38 -2.43 2.17 -11.60
C ILE A 38 -2.67 1.07 -10.56
N GLU A 39 -1.66 0.26 -10.32
CA GLU A 39 -1.61 -0.68 -9.21
C GLU A 39 -0.72 -0.13 -8.09
N VAL A 40 -1.14 -0.32 -6.84
CA VAL A 40 -0.35 0.03 -5.66
C VAL A 40 -0.03 -1.22 -4.86
N LEU A 41 1.24 -1.36 -4.46
CA LEU A 41 1.72 -2.42 -3.57
C LEU A 41 2.16 -1.81 -2.23
N VAL A 42 1.20 -1.65 -1.33
CA VAL A 42 1.35 -0.82 -0.11
C VAL A 42 1.97 -1.57 1.08
N PRO A 43 2.60 -0.87 2.05
CA PRO A 43 2.94 -1.45 3.35
C PRO A 43 1.68 -1.77 4.18
N ASP A 44 1.85 -2.32 5.38
CA ASP A 44 0.72 -2.65 6.28
C ASP A 44 0.17 -1.43 7.05
N PHE A 45 0.79 -0.25 6.89
CA PHE A 45 0.53 0.99 7.66
C PHE A 45 0.42 0.78 9.17
N LYS A 46 1.13 -0.22 9.73
CA LYS A 46 1.00 -0.68 11.11
C LYS A 46 -0.44 -1.04 11.54
N GLY A 47 -1.32 -1.29 10.58
CA GLY A 47 -2.73 -1.61 10.79
C GLY A 47 -3.64 -0.39 10.96
N ASN A 48 -3.15 0.82 10.67
CA ASN A 48 -4.01 2.00 10.66
C ASN A 48 -4.82 2.07 9.36
N LEU A 49 -6.10 1.68 9.43
CA LEU A 49 -6.98 1.65 8.26
C LEU A 49 -7.28 3.05 7.71
N ALA A 50 -7.23 4.11 8.52
CA ALA A 50 -7.40 5.47 7.99
C ALA A 50 -6.30 5.86 6.99
N HIS A 51 -5.10 5.28 7.12
CA HIS A 51 -4.03 5.48 6.15
C HIS A 51 -4.28 4.69 4.86
N VAL A 52 -4.90 3.50 4.97
CA VAL A 52 -5.35 2.72 3.82
C VAL A 52 -6.43 3.47 3.06
N ASP A 53 -7.43 4.00 3.77
CA ASP A 53 -8.53 4.79 3.20
C ASP A 53 -7.99 5.97 2.38
N LEU A 54 -6.99 6.67 2.90
CA LEU A 54 -6.36 7.80 2.20
C LEU A 54 -5.75 7.39 0.84
N VAL A 55 -5.18 6.19 0.75
CA VAL A 55 -4.65 5.65 -0.53
C VAL A 55 -5.78 5.24 -1.46
N LEU A 56 -6.82 4.58 -0.93
CA LEU A 56 -7.99 4.17 -1.69
C LEU A 56 -8.77 5.36 -2.26
N ASP A 57 -8.87 6.46 -1.51
CA ASP A 57 -9.49 7.72 -1.93
C ASP A 57 -8.80 8.34 -3.14
N ALA A 58 -7.53 8.01 -3.39
CA ALA A 58 -6.82 8.44 -4.59
C ALA A 58 -7.17 7.59 -5.84
N ARG A 59 -7.99 6.55 -5.68
CA ARG A 59 -8.52 5.68 -6.74
C ARG A 59 -7.44 4.99 -7.61
N PRO A 60 -6.56 4.17 -6.99
CA PRO A 60 -5.80 3.19 -7.76
C PRO A 60 -6.78 2.20 -8.44
N ASP A 61 -6.39 1.65 -9.58
CA ASP A 61 -7.18 0.63 -10.28
C ASP A 61 -7.04 -0.74 -9.59
N ILE A 62 -5.89 -1.02 -8.98
CA ILE A 62 -5.63 -2.24 -8.21
C ILE A 62 -4.96 -1.85 -6.89
N PHE A 63 -5.53 -2.31 -5.78
CA PHE A 63 -4.94 -2.18 -4.45
C PHE A 63 -4.38 -3.53 -4.00
N ASN A 64 -3.09 -3.58 -3.70
CA ASN A 64 -2.37 -4.81 -3.38
C ASN A 64 -1.54 -4.63 -2.10
N HIS A 65 -1.48 -5.68 -1.29
CA HIS A 65 -0.59 -5.80 -0.14
C HIS A 65 -0.19 -7.26 0.03
N ASN A 66 1.11 -7.51 0.06
CA ASN A 66 1.61 -8.87 0.22
C ASN A 66 1.60 -9.30 1.69
N VAL A 67 1.02 -10.46 1.96
CA VAL A 67 1.20 -11.19 3.22
C VAL A 67 2.58 -11.88 3.26
N GLU A 68 3.15 -12.18 2.09
CA GLU A 68 4.45 -12.82 1.81
C GLU A 68 4.59 -14.30 2.21
N THR A 69 4.21 -14.68 3.43
CA THR A 69 4.34 -16.06 3.90
C THR A 69 3.19 -16.50 4.79
N VAL A 70 3.15 -17.79 5.11
CA VAL A 70 2.16 -18.38 6.01
C VAL A 70 2.35 -17.90 7.44
N GLU A 71 1.28 -17.89 8.24
CA GLU A 71 1.25 -17.37 9.61
C GLU A 71 2.40 -17.88 10.49
N ARG A 72 2.66 -19.20 10.45
CA ARG A 72 3.75 -19.87 11.20
C ARG A 72 5.14 -19.29 10.92
N LEU A 73 5.37 -18.75 9.72
CA LEU A 73 6.66 -18.20 9.30
C LEU A 73 6.70 -16.68 9.30
N GLN A 74 5.61 -16.00 9.66
CA GLN A 74 5.54 -14.55 9.50
C GLN A 74 6.54 -13.81 10.39
N LYS A 75 6.64 -14.17 11.68
CA LYS A 75 7.56 -13.54 12.64
C LYS A 75 9.05 -13.68 12.25
N PRO A 76 9.56 -14.86 11.84
CA PRO A 76 10.95 -14.99 11.42
C PRO A 76 11.26 -14.32 10.07
N VAL A 77 10.29 -14.22 9.14
CA VAL A 77 10.51 -13.63 7.81
C VAL A 77 10.27 -12.11 7.80
N ARG A 78 9.25 -11.63 8.50
CA ARG A 78 8.81 -10.22 8.54
C ARG A 78 8.68 -9.73 9.97
N VAL A 79 9.81 -9.42 10.60
CA VAL A 79 9.91 -9.06 12.02
C VAL A 79 8.94 -7.94 12.44
N GLN A 80 8.69 -6.96 11.57
CA GLN A 80 7.84 -5.80 11.87
C GLN A 80 6.36 -5.98 11.48
N ALA A 81 6.04 -6.96 10.62
CA ALA A 81 4.67 -7.19 10.15
C ALA A 81 3.98 -8.28 10.99
N ARG A 82 2.64 -8.31 10.95
CA ARG A 82 1.83 -9.37 11.55
C ARG A 82 0.89 -9.96 10.53
N TYR A 83 0.69 -11.27 10.54
CA TYR A 83 -0.12 -11.98 9.56
C TYR A 83 -1.56 -11.45 9.51
N ASP A 84 -2.21 -11.34 10.67
CA ASP A 84 -3.58 -10.82 10.76
C ASP A 84 -3.72 -9.36 10.33
N ARG A 85 -2.71 -8.54 10.64
CA ARG A 85 -2.67 -7.14 10.21
C ARG A 85 -2.53 -7.03 8.69
N SER A 86 -1.64 -7.80 8.09
CA SER A 86 -1.54 -7.86 6.62
C SER A 86 -2.86 -8.30 6.00
N ARG A 87 -3.58 -9.24 6.63
CA ARG A 87 -4.91 -9.65 6.17
C ARG A 87 -5.98 -8.57 6.33
N SER A 88 -5.92 -7.73 7.37
CA SER A 88 -6.90 -6.65 7.54
C SER A 88 -6.76 -5.53 6.52
N VAL A 89 -5.59 -5.40 5.88
CA VAL A 89 -5.35 -4.37 4.85
C VAL A 89 -6.02 -4.71 3.51
N VAL A 90 -6.28 -5.99 3.24
CA VAL A 90 -6.85 -6.48 1.96
C VAL A 90 -8.24 -7.09 2.11
N ARG A 91 -8.89 -6.84 3.25
CA ARG A 91 -10.21 -7.37 3.58
C ARG A 91 -11.28 -6.34 3.30
#